data_AF-A0A855K9F4-F1
#
_entry.id   AF-A0A855K9F4-F1
#
_cell.length_a   1.000
_cell.length_b   1.000
_cell.length_c   1.000
_cell.angle_alpha   90.00
_cell.angle_beta   90.00
_cell.angle_gamma   90.00
#
_symmetry.space_group_name_H-M   'P 1'
#
loop_
_entity.id
_entity.type
_entity.pdbx_description
1 polymer ?
#
loop_
_entity_poly.entity_id
_entity_poly.type
_entity_poly.pdbx_seq_one_letter_code
_entity_poly.pdbx_strand_id
1 'polypeptide(L)'
;VTGVVTTTYTNAGGTRIKIPSIDYKAQVHWLLRLRNDWQIDPEFNVNYRGARWSTSDLSTIPAFWLANANFSIMPAHSQVKVTLW
;
A
#
# COMPACT_ATOMS: atom_id res chain seq x y z
N VAL A 1 -42.51 15.98 -16.55
CA VAL A 1 -41.21 16.66 -16.83
C VAL A 1 -40.23 15.59 -17.25
N THR A 2 -39.86 15.54 -18.53
CA THR A 2 -38.94 14.52 -19.05
C THR A 2 -37.55 15.12 -19.08
N GLY A 3 -36.66 14.66 -18.20
CA GLY A 3 -35.28 15.15 -18.13
C GLY A 3 -34.40 14.43 -19.15
N VAL A 4 -33.82 15.18 -20.08
CA VAL A 4 -32.76 14.66 -20.96
C VAL A 4 -31.46 14.63 -20.18
N VAL A 5 -30.87 13.45 -20.01
CA VAL A 5 -29.54 13.28 -19.41
C VAL A 5 -28.53 13.17 -20.55
N THR A 6 -27.68 14.19 -20.72
CA THR A 6 -26.59 14.17 -21.68
C THR A 6 -25.34 13.61 -21.01
N THR A 7 -25.02 12.35 -21.30
CA THR A 7 -23.75 11.73 -20.87
C THR A 7 -22.64 12.11 -21.84
N THR A 8 -21.69 12.92 -21.38
CA THR A 8 -20.52 13.32 -22.19
C THR A 8 -19.41 12.28 -22.02
N TYR A 9 -18.98 11.63 -23.11
CA TYR A 9 -17.85 10.72 -23.12
C TYR A 9 -16.60 11.44 -23.62
N THR A 10 -15.59 11.60 -22.76
CA THR A 10 -14.30 12.16 -23.14
C THR A 10 -13.38 11.05 -23.64
N ASN A 11 -13.19 10.96 -24.96
CA ASN A 11 -12.26 10.01 -25.57
C ASN A 11 -10.81 10.49 -25.33
N ALA A 12 -10.03 9.71 -24.59
CA ALA A 12 -8.63 10.00 -24.29
C ALA A 12 -7.64 9.24 -25.20
N GLY A 13 -8.11 8.61 -26.28
CA GLY A 13 -7.28 7.89 -27.25
C GLY A 13 -6.21 8.81 -27.87
N GLY A 14 -4.93 8.55 -27.57
CA GLY A 14 -3.80 9.36 -28.02
C GLY A 14 -3.19 10.27 -26.95
N THR A 15 -3.78 10.37 -25.76
CA THR A 15 -3.19 11.13 -24.65
C THR A 15 -2.02 10.33 -24.07
N ARG A 16 -0.84 10.96 -24.03
CA ARG A 16 0.41 10.38 -23.51
C ARG A 16 0.15 9.66 -22.19
N ILE A 17 0.40 8.35 -22.15
CA ILE A 17 0.28 7.52 -20.93
C ILE A 17 1.16 8.19 -19.88
N LYS A 18 0.56 8.81 -18.86
CA LYS A 18 1.32 9.38 -17.76
C LYS A 18 2.07 8.23 -17.12
N ILE A 19 3.40 8.24 -17.29
CA ILE A 19 4.34 7.46 -16.51
C ILE A 19 3.86 7.56 -15.05
N PRO A 20 3.71 6.43 -14.32
CA PRO A 20 3.09 6.43 -12.99
C PRO A 20 3.67 7.56 -12.14
N SER A 21 2.76 8.41 -11.64
CA SER A 21 3.09 9.77 -11.18
C SER A 21 4.12 9.81 -10.05
N ILE A 22 4.16 8.78 -9.21
CA ILE A 22 5.14 8.54 -8.15
C ILE A 22 4.81 7.18 -7.48
N ASP A 23 5.83 6.43 -7.06
CA ASP A 23 5.69 5.23 -6.23
C ASP A 23 6.69 5.39 -5.08
N TYR A 24 6.20 5.45 -3.84
CA TYR A 24 7.04 5.64 -2.65
C TYR A 24 6.77 4.52 -1.66
N LYS A 25 7.84 3.87 -1.21
CA LYS A 25 7.78 2.78 -0.25
C LYS A 25 8.69 3.07 0.91
N ALA A 26 8.18 2.88 2.11
CA ALA A 26 8.99 2.94 3.32
C ALA A 26 8.67 1.73 4.21
N GLN A 27 9.69 1.30 4.92
CA GLN A 27 9.61 0.25 5.91
C GLN A 27 10.40 0.71 7.13
N VAL A 28 9.83 0.49 8.30
CA VAL A 28 10.52 0.64 9.56
C VAL A 28 10.45 -0.69 10.29
N HIS A 29 11.60 -1.12 10.77
CA HIS A 29 11.78 -2.39 11.46
C HIS A 29 12.62 -2.14 12.71
N TRP A 30 12.17 -2.65 13.85
CA TRP A 30 12.93 -2.59 15.09
C TRP A 30 13.20 -3.96 15.64
N LEU A 31 14.35 -4.07 16.29
CA LEU A 31 14.74 -5.25 17.04
C LEU A 31 14.93 -4.84 18.50
N LEU A 32 13.92 -5.11 19.32
CA LEU A 32 13.91 -4.74 20.74
C LEU A 32 14.24 -5.96 21.59
N ARG A 33 15.33 -5.87 22.35
CA ARG A 33 15.71 -6.87 23.35
C ARG A 33 15.21 -6.40 24.71
N LEU A 34 14.27 -7.13 25.29
CA LEU A 34 13.76 -6.88 26.63
C LEU A 34 14.70 -7.48 27.67
N ARG A 35 14.67 -6.93 28.88
CA ARG A 35 15.53 -7.37 30.00
C ARG A 35 15.20 -8.76 30.53
N ASN A 36 14.05 -9.32 30.18
CA ASN A 36 13.55 -10.61 30.65
C ASN A 36 13.79 -11.74 29.63
N ASP A 37 14.83 -11.64 28.81
CA ASP A 37 15.16 -12.61 27.74
C ASP A 37 14.05 -12.79 26.70
N TRP A 38 13.33 -11.71 26.41
CA TRP A 38 12.38 -11.65 25.29
C TRP A 38 12.88 -10.71 24.21
N GLN A 39 12.54 -11.04 22.98
CA GLN A 39 12.76 -10.22 21.82
C GLN A 39 11.43 -9.88 21.18
N ILE A 40 11.26 -8.59 20.88
CA ILE A 40 10.12 -8.05 20.16
C ILE A 40 10.62 -7.45 18.86
N ASP A 41 9.86 -7.71 17.80
CA ASP A 41 10.17 -7.32 16.43
C ASP A 41 8.90 -6.71 15.81
N PRO A 42 8.68 -5.39 16.01
CA PRO A 42 7.64 -4.65 15.32
C PRO A 42 8.14 -4.18 13.96
N GLU A 43 7.29 -4.34 12.95
CA GLU A 43 7.52 -3.91 11.58
C GLU A 43 6.33 -3.08 11.10
N PHE A 44 6.62 -1.98 10.40
CA PHE A 44 5.63 -1.14 9.76
C PHE A 44 6.04 -0.85 8.33
N ASN A 45 5.17 -1.15 7.37
CA ASN A 45 5.38 -0.89 5.95
C ASN A 45 4.32 0.07 5.44
N VAL A 46 4.73 1.05 4.63
CA VAL A 46 3.82 1.91 3.88
C VAL A 46 4.22 1.96 2.42
N ASN A 47 3.22 1.95 1.55
CA ASN A 47 3.38 2.06 0.13
C ASN A 47 2.36 3.06 -0.42
N TYR A 48 2.87 4.14 -0.99
CA TYR A 48 2.10 5.09 -1.76
C TYR A 48 2.22 4.77 -3.24
N ARG A 49 1.06 4.68 -3.89
CA ARG A 49 0.98 4.58 -5.34
C ARG A 49 0.18 5.74 -5.90
N GLY A 50 0.83 6.53 -6.73
CA GLY A 50 0.18 7.58 -7.51
C GLY A 50 -0.87 7.00 -8.46
N ALA A 51 -1.84 7.84 -8.85
CA ALA A 51 -2.95 7.44 -9.71
C ALA A 51 -2.45 6.84 -11.03
N ARG A 52 -3.15 5.81 -11.51
CA ARG A 52 -2.86 5.10 -12.78
C ARG A 52 -4.09 5.09 -13.67
N TRP A 53 -3.84 5.31 -14.96
CA TRP A 53 -4.84 5.10 -16.00
C TRP A 53 -4.72 3.68 -16.54
N SER A 54 -5.82 2.91 -16.52
CA SER A 54 -5.92 1.68 -17.28
C SER A 54 -6.24 2.02 -18.74
N THR A 55 -5.34 1.68 -19.67
CA THR A 55 -5.56 1.89 -21.10
C THR A 55 -6.59 0.94 -21.69
N SER A 56 -6.91 -0.17 -21.02
CA SER A 56 -7.91 -1.15 -21.48
C SER A 56 -9.31 -0.85 -20.96
N ASP A 57 -9.46 -0.24 -19.77
CA ASP A 57 -10.73 -0.25 -19.05
C ASP A 57 -11.40 1.13 -18.90
N LEU A 58 -10.84 2.19 -19.51
CA LEU A 58 -11.28 3.59 -19.31
C LEU A 58 -11.38 4.00 -17.81
N SER A 59 -10.79 3.20 -16.92
CA SER A 59 -10.94 3.32 -15.48
C SER A 59 -9.67 3.94 -14.89
N THR A 60 -9.88 4.90 -14.00
CA THR A 60 -8.80 5.54 -13.25
C THR A 60 -8.78 4.96 -11.86
N ILE A 61 -7.66 4.35 -11.47
CA ILE A 61 -7.44 3.98 -10.08
C ILE A 61 -6.88 5.22 -9.38
N PRO A 62 -7.59 5.80 -8.40
CA PRO A 62 -7.11 6.97 -7.67
C PRO A 62 -5.83 6.63 -6.91
N ALA A 63 -5.07 7.65 -6.51
CA ALA A 63 -3.90 7.43 -5.69
C ALA A 63 -4.30 6.80 -4.34
N PHE A 64 -3.52 5.83 -3.87
CA PHE A 64 -3.83 5.11 -2.64
C PHE A 64 -2.57 4.85 -1.81
N TRP A 65 -2.79 4.69 -0.51
CA TRP A 65 -1.81 4.20 0.44
C TRP A 65 -2.18 2.79 0.87
N LEU A 66 -1.20 1.91 0.91
CA LEU A 66 -1.28 0.63 1.60
C LEU A 66 -0.36 0.72 2.83
N ALA A 67 -0.86 0.27 3.97
CA ALA A 67 -0.09 0.16 5.20
C ALA A 67 -0.22 -1.25 5.75
N ASN A 68 0.87 -1.76 6.31
CA ASN A 68 0.91 -3.05 6.98
C ASN A 68 1.69 -2.91 8.28
N ALA A 69 1.25 -3.60 9.32
CA ALA A 69 1.94 -3.62 10.61
C ALA A 69 2.04 -5.08 11.08
N ASN A 70 3.27 -5.55 11.30
CA ASN A 70 3.51 -6.86 11.85
C ASN A 70 4.08 -6.73 13.25
N PHE A 71 3.72 -7.65 14.12
CA PHE A 71 4.30 -7.75 15.46
C PHE A 71 4.76 -9.17 15.70
N SER A 72 6.04 -9.34 15.96
CA SER A 72 6.61 -10.64 16.31
C SER A 72 7.21 -10.63 17.70
N ILE A 73 7.10 -11.76 18.39
CA ILE A 73 7.68 -11.98 19.70
C ILE A 73 8.31 -13.36 19.80
N MET A 74 9.46 -13.44 20.45
CA MET A 74 10.14 -14.71 20.73
C MET A 74 10.96 -14.62 22.02
N PRO A 75 11.12 -15.71 22.78
CA PRO A 75 12.15 -15.82 23.80
C PRO A 75 13.56 -15.77 23.16
N ALA A 76 14.55 -15.15 23.82
CA ALA A 76 15.88 -14.84 23.28
C ALA A 76 16.72 -16.07 22.90
N HIS A 77 16.41 -17.24 23.48
CA HIS A 77 17.08 -18.52 23.21
C HIS A 77 16.17 -19.53 22.51
N SER A 78 14.98 -19.11 22.09
CA SER A 78 14.04 -19.97 21.38
C SER A 78 14.22 -19.83 19.88
N GLN A 79 14.04 -20.93 19.16
CA GLN A 79 13.90 -20.93 17.70
C GLN A 79 12.45 -20.68 17.25
N VAL A 80 11.52 -20.61 18.20
CA VAL A 80 10.10 -20.38 17.96
C VAL A 80 9.78 -18.90 18.08
N LYS A 81 9.22 -18.34 17.01
CA LYS A 81 8.73 -16.96 16.93
C LYS A 81 7.24 -16.97 16.62
N VAL A 82 6.46 -16.19 17.36
CA VAL A 82 5.04 -15.96 17.10
C VAL A 82 4.90 -14.59 16.43
N THR A 83 4.16 -14.53 15.32
CA THR A 83 3.95 -13.31 14.55
C THR A 83 2.46 -13.07 14.34
N LEU A 84 2.04 -11.83 14.59
CA LEU A 84 0.74 -11.29 14.19
C LEU A 84 0.96 -10.43 12.94
N TRP A 85 0.15 -10.68 11.91
CA TRP A 85 0.08 -9.95 10.64
C TRP A 85 -1.32 -9.35 10.49
#